data_AF-A0A352SFJ4-F1
#
_entry.id   AF-A0A352SFJ4-F1
#
_cell.length_a   1.000
_cell.length_b   1.000
_cell.length_c   1.000
_cell.angle_alpha   90.00
_cell.angle_beta   90.00
_cell.angle_gamma   90.00
#
_symmetry.space_group_name_H-M   'P 1'
#
loop_
_entity.id
_entity.type
_entity.pdbx_description
1 polymer ?
#
loop_
_entity_poly.entity_id
_entity_poly.type
_entity_poly.pdbx_seq_one_letter_code
_entity_poly.pdbx_strand_id
1 'polypeptide(L)'
;QLLDAGYSRNLVSMQGLGYKEIASALFKECTMEEAVYRLKRDTRHFAKRQMTWFRRERDVTMINKDNFSNNHDIVNYIMKLAVEKGICSCREG
;
A
#
# COMPACT_ATOMS: atom_id res chain seq x y z
N GLN A 1 -15.17 -6.60 16.82
CA GLN A 1 -13.90 -7.24 17.24
C GLN A 1 -12.83 -6.26 17.72
N LEU A 2 -12.45 -5.19 16.99
CA LEU A 2 -11.45 -4.22 17.49
C LEU A 2 -12.03 -3.11 18.38
N LEU A 3 -13.15 -2.51 17.98
CA LEU A 3 -13.86 -1.52 18.81
C LEU A 3 -14.42 -2.18 20.08
N ASP A 4 -14.97 -3.38 19.95
CA ASP A 4 -15.47 -4.17 21.09
C ASP A 4 -14.34 -4.60 22.05
N ALA A 5 -13.10 -4.67 21.56
CA ALA A 5 -11.91 -4.93 22.39
C ALA A 5 -11.39 -3.66 23.10
N GLY A 6 -12.09 -2.53 22.99
CA GLY A 6 -11.77 -1.29 23.71
C GLY A 6 -10.77 -0.36 23.01
N TYR A 7 -10.35 -0.68 21.77
CA TYR A 7 -9.45 0.19 21.03
C TYR A 7 -10.18 1.45 20.56
N SER A 8 -9.69 2.62 20.99
CA SER A 8 -10.26 3.90 20.59
C SER A 8 -10.06 4.17 19.10
N ARG A 9 -11.09 4.69 18.44
CA ARG A 9 -11.01 5.15 17.05
C ARG A 9 -9.99 6.28 16.83
N ASN A 10 -9.59 6.97 17.89
CA ASN A 10 -8.63 8.07 17.84
C ASN A 10 -7.16 7.57 17.77
N LEU A 11 -6.94 6.26 17.86
CA LEU A 11 -5.61 5.69 17.68
C LEU A 11 -5.12 5.93 16.24
N VAL A 12 -3.82 6.19 16.09
CA VAL A 12 -3.19 6.45 14.78
C VAL A 12 -3.42 5.27 13.82
N SER A 13 -3.36 4.03 14.31
CA SER A 13 -3.64 2.83 13.53
C SER A 13 -5.08 2.78 12.98
N MET A 14 -6.03 3.37 13.71
CA MET A 14 -7.45 3.44 13.32
C MET A 14 -7.75 4.57 12.34
N GLN A 15 -6.77 5.45 12.09
CA GLN A 15 -6.86 6.50 11.07
C GLN A 15 -6.43 6.02 9.66
N GLY A 16 -6.02 4.76 9.53
CA GLY A 16 -5.72 4.14 8.25
C GLY A 16 -6.94 4.04 7.33
N LEU A 17 -6.71 4.06 6.02
CA LEU A 17 -7.74 3.83 5.00
C LEU A 17 -8.44 2.48 5.26
N GLY A 18 -9.76 2.50 5.26
CA GLY A 18 -10.62 1.36 5.56
C GLY A 18 -11.10 1.39 7.00
N TYR A 19 -10.19 1.50 7.97
CA TYR A 19 -10.54 1.53 9.39
C TYR A 19 -11.34 2.79 9.75
N LYS A 20 -10.91 3.95 9.26
CA LYS A 20 -11.58 5.21 9.52
C LYS A 20 -13.00 5.24 8.95
N GLU A 21 -13.16 4.82 7.69
CA GLU A 21 -14.45 4.88 6.99
C GLU A 21 -15.44 3.88 7.59
N ILE A 22 -15.00 2.66 7.89
CA ILE A 22 -15.84 1.64 8.52
C ILE A 22 -16.19 2.04 9.95
N ALA A 23 -15.25 2.61 10.71
CA ALA A 23 -15.55 3.14 12.04
C ALA A 23 -16.63 4.23 11.98
N SER A 24 -16.54 5.20 11.08
CA SER A 24 -17.57 6.24 10.94
C SER A 24 -18.97 5.68 10.61
N ALA A 25 -19.06 4.61 9.79
CA ALA A 25 -20.33 3.92 9.57
C ALA A 25 -20.86 3.22 10.83
N LEU A 26 -19.98 2.55 11.58
CA LEU A 26 -20.34 1.87 12.84
C LEU A 26 -20.80 2.85 13.94
N PHE A 27 -20.23 4.05 13.97
CA PHE A 27 -20.65 5.14 14.88
C PHE A 27 -21.84 5.95 14.36
N LYS A 28 -22.48 5.52 13.26
CA LYS A 28 -23.64 6.19 12.62
C LYS A 28 -23.36 7.64 12.16
N GLU A 29 -22.11 8.00 11.92
CA GLU A 29 -21.72 9.31 11.37
C GLU A 29 -21.97 9.39 9.86
N CYS A 30 -22.03 8.24 9.18
CA CYS A 30 -22.44 8.10 7.79
C CYS A 30 -23.11 6.75 7.54
N THR A 31 -23.72 6.58 6.37
CA THR A 31 -24.24 5.27 5.95
C THR A 31 -23.09 4.35 5.53
N MET A 32 -23.33 3.04 5.57
CA MET A 32 -22.34 2.05 5.12
C MET A 32 -21.98 2.23 3.64
N GLU A 33 -22.97 2.61 2.82
CA GLU A 33 -22.78 2.90 1.39
C GLU A 33 -21.84 4.10 1.19
N GLU A 34 -22.05 5.17 1.96
CA GLU A 34 -21.21 6.36 1.93
C GLU A 34 -19.78 6.06 2.40
N ALA A 35 -19.63 5.24 3.45
CA ALA A 35 -18.31 4.78 3.89
C ALA A 35 -17.58 3.99 2.80
N VAL A 36 -18.25 3.05 2.12
CA VAL A 36 -17.68 2.28 1.01
C VAL A 36 -17.31 3.20 -0.16
N TYR A 37 -18.15 4.18 -0.48
CA TYR A 37 -17.87 5.15 -1.52
C TYR A 37 -16.61 5.97 -1.21
N ARG A 38 -16.51 6.52 0.00
CA ARG A 38 -15.34 7.27 0.49
C ARG A 38 -14.08 6.43 0.45
N LEU A 39 -14.16 5.19 0.94
CA LEU A 39 -13.03 4.25 0.93
C LEU A 39 -12.49 4.03 -0.50
N LYS A 40 -13.37 3.74 -1.46
CA LYS A 40 -12.96 3.56 -2.87
C LYS A 40 -12.30 4.81 -3.44
N ARG A 41 -12.88 5.98 -3.19
CA ARG A 41 -12.33 7.27 -3.66
C ARG A 41 -10.95 7.52 -3.06
N ASP A 42 -10.83 7.38 -1.75
CA ASP A 42 -9.61 7.75 -1.03
C ASP A 42 -8.48 6.74 -1.26
N THR A 43 -8.81 5.47 -1.51
CA THR A 43 -7.86 4.46 -2.02
C THR A 43 -7.30 4.83 -3.39
N ARG A 44 -8.13 5.31 -4.33
CA ARG A 44 -7.65 5.78 -5.64
C ARG A 44 -6.77 7.02 -5.52
N HIS A 45 -7.16 7.98 -4.67
CA HIS A 45 -6.34 9.15 -4.40
C HIS A 45 -4.99 8.78 -3.77
N PHE A 46 -4.98 7.81 -2.85
CA PHE A 46 -3.77 7.30 -2.24
C PHE A 46 -2.85 6.65 -3.28
N ALA A 47 -3.38 5.73 -4.10
CA ALA A 47 -2.62 5.12 -5.19
C ALA A 47 -2.05 6.17 -6.17
N LYS A 48 -2.84 7.18 -6.53
CA LYS A 48 -2.38 8.31 -7.36
C LYS A 48 -1.22 9.06 -6.69
N ARG A 49 -1.32 9.36 -5.38
CA ARG A 49 -0.25 10.01 -4.62
C ARG A 49 1.01 9.16 -4.55
N GLN A 50 0.89 7.85 -4.33
CA GLN A 50 2.02 6.92 -4.36
C GLN A 50 2.73 7.00 -5.73
N MET A 51 1.98 6.92 -6.82
CA MET A 51 2.54 7.05 -8.17
C MET A 51 3.22 8.41 -8.41
N THR A 52 2.62 9.50 -7.94
CA THR A 52 3.24 10.84 -8.03
C THR A 52 4.54 10.92 -7.23
N TRP A 53 4.58 10.34 -6.03
CA TRP A 53 5.77 10.31 -5.18
C TRP A 53 6.88 9.47 -5.81
N PHE A 54 6.58 8.24 -6.24
CA PHE A 54 7.55 7.36 -6.92
C PHE A 54 8.11 7.95 -8.22
N ARG A 55 7.30 8.69 -8.99
CA ARG A 55 7.77 9.39 -10.21
C ARG A 55 8.76 10.52 -9.92
N ARG A 56 8.74 11.09 -8.72
CA ARG A 56 9.66 12.18 -8.32
C ARG A 56 10.95 11.63 -7.71
N GLU A 57 10.92 10.40 -7.22
CA GLU A 57 12.07 9.77 -6.58
C GLU A 57 13.07 9.29 -7.63
N ARG A 58 14.34 9.69 -7.50
CA ARG A 58 15.35 9.44 -8.54
C ARG A 58 15.92 8.02 -8.47
N ASP A 59 15.91 7.42 -7.30
CA ASP A 59 16.55 6.13 -7.06
C ASP A 59 15.58 4.93 -7.19
N VAL A 60 14.31 5.21 -7.50
CA VAL A 60 13.28 4.19 -7.66
C VAL A 60 13.37 3.55 -9.05
N THR A 61 13.46 2.23 -9.07
CA THR A 61 13.30 1.43 -10.29
C THR A 61 11.87 0.90 -10.37
N MET A 62 11.10 1.36 -11.35
CA MET A 62 9.74 0.88 -11.59
C MET A 62 9.80 -0.47 -12.30
N ILE A 63 9.23 -1.50 -11.68
CA ILE A 63 9.15 -2.86 -12.24
C ILE A 63 7.72 -3.11 -12.68
N ASN A 64 7.51 -3.35 -13.98
CA ASN A 64 6.21 -3.76 -14.49
C ASN A 64 6.08 -5.29 -14.42
N LYS A 65 5.12 -5.79 -13.64
CA LYS A 65 4.83 -7.23 -13.52
C LYS A 65 4.48 -7.87 -14.86
N ASP A 66 3.81 -7.14 -15.76
CA ASP A 66 3.34 -7.67 -17.05
C ASP A 66 4.49 -8.02 -18.00
N ASN A 67 5.71 -7.55 -17.70
CA ASN A 67 6.92 -7.88 -18.46
C ASN A 67 7.51 -9.26 -18.09
N PHE A 68 6.92 -9.96 -17.12
CA PHE A 68 7.45 -11.23 -16.59
C PHE A 68 6.38 -12.32 -16.65
N SER A 69 6.79 -13.54 -17.00
CA SER A 69 5.87 -14.67 -17.13
C SER A 69 5.44 -15.25 -15.79
N ASN A 70 6.28 -15.14 -14.76
CA ASN A 70 6.01 -15.67 -13.43
C ASN A 70 6.69 -14.84 -12.33
N ASN A 71 6.35 -15.11 -11.06
CA ASN A 71 6.91 -14.39 -9.92
C ASN A 71 8.42 -14.68 -9.69
N HIS A 72 8.91 -15.85 -10.09
CA HIS A 72 10.31 -16.23 -9.91
C HIS A 72 11.23 -15.35 -10.79
N ASP A 73 10.82 -15.09 -12.03
CA ASP A 73 11.55 -14.20 -12.95
C ASP A 73 11.65 -12.76 -12.39
N ILE A 74 10.59 -12.28 -11.75
CA ILE A 74 10.56 -10.95 -11.10
C ILE A 74 11.56 -10.90 -9.95
N VAL A 75 11.60 -11.92 -9.10
CA VAL A 75 12.54 -12.00 -7.98
C VAL A 75 13.97 -12.02 -8.49
N ASN A 76 14.27 -12.85 -9.50
CA ASN A 76 15.60 -12.92 -10.11
C ASN A 76 16.03 -11.57 -10.69
N TYR A 77 15.11 -10.87 -11.35
CA TYR A 77 15.35 -9.52 -11.87
C TYR A 77 15.63 -8.50 -10.74
N ILE A 78 14.86 -8.53 -9.66
CA ILE A 78 15.08 -7.67 -8.48
C ILE A 78 16.46 -7.94 -7.87
N MET A 79 16.84 -9.22 -7.72
CA MET A 79 18.15 -9.61 -7.18
C MET A 79 19.29 -9.08 -8.04
N LYS A 80 19.20 -9.23 -9.37
CA LYS A 80 20.18 -8.70 -10.32
C LYS A 80 20.31 -7.17 -10.20
N LEU A 81 19.19 -6.45 -10.17
CA LEU A 81 19.18 -4.99 -9.99
C LEU A 81 19.81 -4.56 -8.67
N ALA A 82 19.55 -5.29 -7.58
CA ALA A 82 20.12 -4.99 -6.27
C ALA A 82 21.65 -5.14 -6.27
N VAL A 83 22.19 -6.11 -7.00
CA VAL A 83 23.64 -6.28 -7.17
C VAL A 83 24.24 -5.18 -8.05
N GLU A 84 23.62 -4.88 -9.21
CA GLU A 84 24.08 -3.83 -10.13
C GLU A 84 24.11 -2.44 -9.46
N LYS A 85 23.13 -2.16 -8.59
CA LYS A 85 23.07 -0.93 -7.80
C LYS A 85 23.98 -0.95 -6.55
N GLY A 86 24.69 -2.04 -6.29
CA GLY A 86 25.55 -2.18 -5.12
C GLY A 86 24.80 -2.25 -3.78
N ILE A 87 23.49 -2.53 -3.80
CA ILE A 87 22.65 -2.64 -2.60
C ILE A 87 22.93 -3.95 -1.86
N CYS A 88 23.18 -5.04 -2.60
CA CYS A 88 23.52 -6.35 -2.05
C CYS A 88 24.78 -6.91 -2.70
N SER A 89 25.72 -7.38 -1.89
CA SER A 89 26.81 -8.25 -2.33
C SER A 89 26.36 -9.70 -2.24
N CYS A 90 25.69 -10.23 -3.26
CA CYS A 90 25.43 -11.67 -3.28
C CYS A 90 26.75 -12.38 -3.57
N ARG A 91 27.35 -12.97 -2.53
CA ARG A 91 28.28 -14.10 -2.72
C ARG A 91 27.45 -15.23 -3.30
N GLU A 92 27.74 -15.60 -4.54
CA GLU A 92 27.31 -16.88 -5.09
C GLU A 92 27.87 -17.99 -4.17
N GLY A 93 26.97 -18.84 -3.68
CA GLY A 93 27.27 -20.01 -2.87
C GLY A 93 26.33 -21.13 -3.26
#